data_AF-A0A945VZ70-F1
#
_entry.id   AF-A0A945VZ70-F1
#
_cell.length_a   1.000
_cell.length_b   1.000
_cell.length_c   1.000
_cell.angle_alpha   90.00
_cell.angle_beta   90.00
_cell.angle_gamma   90.00
#
_symmetry.space_group_name_H-M   'P 1'
#
loop_
_entity.id
_entity.type
_entity.pdbx_description
1 polymer ?
#
loop_
_entity_poly.entity_id
_entity_poly.type
_entity_poly.pdbx_seq_one_letter_code
_entity_poly.pdbx_strand_id
1 'polypeptide(L)'
;MSKKKKETRNKFRNDVFERDNRQCKMCAKKDCELDAHHITDRSEMSNGGYVKENGISLCDECHIKAEKFHTTNGEEWIEGFHPDELYGKIGSSKEIAIKKASR
;
A
#
# COMPACT_ATOMS: atom_id res chain seq x y z
N MET A 1 -10.11 -10.25 18.05
CA MET A 1 -10.17 -9.82 16.62
C MET A 1 -11.26 -10.63 15.91
N SER A 2 -12.28 -10.00 15.34
CA SER A 2 -13.38 -10.72 14.66
C SER A 2 -12.89 -11.35 13.35
N LYS A 3 -13.26 -12.62 13.06
CA LYS A 3 -12.83 -13.40 11.87
C LYS A 3 -12.89 -12.58 10.57
N LYS A 4 -13.97 -11.82 10.42
CA LYS A 4 -14.27 -10.99 9.24
C LYS A 4 -13.18 -9.95 8.93
N LYS A 5 -12.60 -9.32 9.96
CA LYS A 5 -11.51 -8.33 9.78
C LYS A 5 -10.20 -8.98 9.33
N LYS A 6 -9.92 -10.21 9.79
CA LYS A 6 -8.74 -10.98 9.38
C LYS A 6 -8.83 -11.35 7.90
N GLU A 7 -10.01 -11.76 7.45
CA GLU A 7 -10.27 -12.09 6.04
C GLU A 7 -10.08 -10.88 5.12
N THR A 8 -10.61 -9.71 5.49
CA THR A 8 -10.42 -8.47 4.70
C THR A 8 -8.94 -8.13 4.54
N ARG A 9 -8.15 -8.17 5.63
CA ARG A 9 -6.71 -7.88 5.58
C ARG A 9 -5.96 -8.89 4.72
N ASN A 10 -6.29 -10.18 4.85
CA ASN A 10 -5.66 -11.24 4.05
C ASN A 10 -5.99 -11.07 2.57
N LYS A 11 -7.24 -10.76 2.24
CA LYS A 11 -7.67 -10.51 0.86
C LYS A 11 -6.93 -9.31 0.27
N PHE A 12 -6.89 -8.19 0.98
CA PHE A 12 -6.12 -7.01 0.56
C PHE A 12 -4.65 -7.36 0.29
N ARG A 13 -3.99 -8.05 1.23
CA ARG A 13 -2.59 -8.46 1.07
C ARG A 13 -2.40 -9.35 -0.17
N ASN A 14 -3.28 -10.33 -0.36
CA ASN A 14 -3.22 -11.23 -1.51
C ASN A 14 -3.45 -10.50 -2.84
N ASP A 15 -4.45 -9.61 -2.92
CA ASP A 15 -4.77 -8.87 -4.14
C ASP A 15 -3.62 -7.93 -4.54
N VAL A 16 -2.95 -7.31 -3.56
CA VAL A 16 -1.77 -6.46 -3.76
C VAL A 16 -0.60 -7.28 -4.28
N PHE A 17 -0.31 -8.41 -3.63
CA PHE A 17 0.78 -9.29 -4.02
C PHE A 17 0.57 -9.94 -5.38
N GLU A 18 -0.66 -10.32 -5.71
CA GLU A 18 -1.01 -10.90 -7.00
C GLU A 18 -0.79 -9.88 -8.13
N ARG A 19 -1.29 -8.66 -7.97
CA ARG A 19 -1.04 -7.56 -8.94
C ARG A 19 0.45 -7.31 -9.14
N ASP A 20 1.20 -7.31 -8.05
CA ASP A 20 2.62 -6.98 -8.08
C ASP A 20 3.51 -8.18 -8.43
N ASN A 21 2.94 -9.34 -8.79
CA ASN A 21 3.69 -10.56 -9.08
C ASN A 21 4.62 -10.99 -7.94
N ARG A 22 4.18 -10.76 -6.68
CA ARG A 22 4.95 -11.06 -5.46
C ARG A 22 6.37 -10.50 -5.52
N GLN A 23 6.51 -9.25 -5.93
CA GLN A 23 7.79 -8.54 -5.95
C GLN A 23 7.63 -7.13 -5.39
N CYS A 24 8.69 -6.60 -4.79
CA CYS A 24 8.72 -5.22 -4.38
C CYS A 24 8.59 -4.31 -5.60
N LYS A 25 7.59 -3.42 -5.62
CA LYS A 25 7.36 -2.51 -6.75
C LYS A 25 8.36 -1.37 -6.86
N MET A 26 9.15 -1.14 -5.81
CA MET A 26 10.17 -0.10 -5.76
C MET A 26 11.54 -0.61 -6.21
N CYS A 27 11.98 -1.77 -5.71
CA CYS A 27 13.31 -2.32 -6.00
C CYS A 27 13.31 -3.64 -6.78
N ALA A 28 12.14 -4.17 -7.15
CA ALA A 28 11.96 -5.42 -7.89
C ALA A 28 12.48 -6.70 -7.20
N LYS A 29 12.85 -6.64 -5.90
CA LYS A 29 13.23 -7.82 -5.11
C LYS A 29 12.06 -8.79 -4.94
N LYS A 30 12.32 -10.09 -5.09
CA LYS A 30 11.37 -11.20 -4.89
C LYS A 30 11.76 -12.13 -3.75
N ASP A 31 13.06 -12.19 -3.44
CA ASP A 31 13.64 -13.05 -2.41
C ASP A 31 13.72 -12.32 -1.07
N CYS A 32 12.60 -11.76 -0.63
CA CYS A 32 12.51 -11.02 0.62
C CYS A 32 11.10 -11.12 1.19
N GLU A 33 10.97 -10.81 2.48
CA GLU A 33 9.66 -10.60 3.07
C GLU A 33 9.02 -9.37 2.42
N LEU A 34 7.81 -9.58 1.88
CA LEU A 34 7.01 -8.55 1.26
C LEU A 34 5.83 -8.25 2.16
N ASP A 35 5.54 -6.96 2.27
CA ASP A 35 4.38 -6.43 2.96
C ASP A 35 3.55 -5.52 2.07
N ALA A 36 2.25 -5.58 2.30
CA ALA A 36 1.27 -4.76 1.59
C ALA A 36 1.13 -3.44 2.33
N HIS A 37 1.88 -2.44 1.88
CA HIS A 37 1.87 -1.10 2.43
C HIS A 37 0.65 -0.33 1.95
N HIS A 38 0.01 0.44 2.84
CA HIS A 38 -1.08 1.35 2.45
C HIS A 38 -0.46 2.68 1.98
N ILE A 39 -0.71 3.06 0.74
CA ILE A 39 -0.14 4.28 0.14
C ILE A 39 -0.74 5.53 0.79
N THR A 40 -2.05 5.55 0.99
CA THR A 40 -2.75 6.56 1.79
C THR A 40 -3.20 5.94 3.10
N ASP A 41 -3.12 6.72 4.18
CA ASP A 41 -3.46 6.23 5.51
C ASP A 41 -4.91 5.73 5.56
N ARG A 42 -5.10 4.65 6.33
CA ARG A 42 -6.41 4.01 6.49
C ARG A 42 -7.47 4.95 7.08
N SER A 43 -7.05 5.98 7.82
CA SER A 43 -7.95 6.96 8.45
C SER A 43 -8.48 7.99 7.45
N GLU A 44 -7.78 8.18 6.33
CA GLU A 44 -8.21 9.07 5.24
C GLU A 44 -9.17 8.38 4.26
N MET A 45 -9.40 7.06 4.38
CA MET A 45 -10.21 6.30 3.44
C MET A 45 -11.37 5.56 4.09
N SER A 46 -12.50 5.51 3.36
CA SER A 46 -13.64 4.68 3.73
C SER A 46 -13.21 3.22 3.92
N ASN A 47 -13.82 2.52 4.88
CA ASN A 47 -13.54 1.10 5.16
C ASN A 47 -12.05 0.77 5.44
N GLY A 48 -11.23 1.76 5.81
CA GLY A 48 -9.81 1.57 6.10
C GLY A 48 -8.93 1.41 4.86
N GLY A 49 -9.46 1.66 3.66
CA GLY A 49 -8.66 1.62 2.43
C GLY A 49 -8.08 0.25 2.08
N TYR A 50 -8.69 -0.85 2.54
CA TYR A 50 -8.30 -2.24 2.24
C TYR A 50 -8.65 -2.66 0.79
N VAL A 51 -8.19 -1.86 -0.17
CA VAL A 51 -8.37 -2.08 -1.61
C VAL A 51 -7.01 -2.15 -2.28
N LYS A 52 -6.83 -3.04 -3.25
CA LYS A 52 -5.54 -3.20 -3.94
C LYS A 52 -5.04 -1.89 -4.54
N GLU A 53 -5.94 -1.02 -4.98
CA GLU A 53 -5.64 0.31 -5.52
C GLU A 53 -4.98 1.26 -4.51
N ASN A 54 -5.11 1.02 -3.20
CA ASN A 54 -4.42 1.74 -2.12
C ASN A 54 -3.21 0.96 -1.55
N GLY A 55 -2.97 -0.25 -2.03
CA GLY A 55 -1.91 -1.12 -1.52
C GLY A 55 -0.76 -1.26 -2.49
N ILE A 56 0.47 -1.32 -1.99
CA ILE A 56 1.68 -1.60 -2.78
C ILE A 56 2.56 -2.65 -2.09
N SER A 57 3.08 -3.60 -2.86
CA SER A 57 4.01 -4.61 -2.36
C SER A 57 5.40 -4.01 -2.19
N LEU A 58 5.91 -3.98 -0.96
CA LEU A 58 7.24 -3.47 -0.63
C LEU A 58 8.00 -4.49 0.21
N CYS A 59 9.32 -4.53 0.05
CA CYS A 59 10.20 -5.20 1.02
C CYS A 59 10.40 -4.32 2.26
N ASP A 60 10.87 -4.88 3.38
CA ASP A 60 11.13 -4.14 4.62
C ASP A 60 11.84 -2.80 4.42
N GLU A 61 12.95 -2.80 3.67
CA GLU A 61 13.72 -1.58 3.41
C GLU A 61 12.89 -0.50 2.69
N CYS A 62 12.05 -0.88 1.74
CA CYS A 62 11.20 0.05 1.00
C CYS A 62 9.97 0.43 1.82
N HIS A 63 9.48 -0.48 2.67
CA HIS A 63 8.35 -0.24 3.56
C HIS A 63 8.69 0.86 4.56
N ILE A 64 9.85 0.78 5.21
CA ILE A 64 10.33 1.81 6.16
C ILE A 64 10.41 3.19 5.49
N LYS A 65 10.86 3.23 4.23
CA LYS A 65 10.97 4.48 3.47
C LYS A 65 9.59 5.09 3.18
N ALA A 66 8.62 4.26 2.79
CA ALA A 66 7.25 4.70 2.58
C ALA A 66 6.57 5.12 3.89
N GLU A 67 6.86 4.43 5.00
CA GLU A 67 6.33 4.79 6.33
C GLU A 67 6.85 6.12 6.86
N LYS A 68 8.00 6.61 6.39
CA LYS A 68 8.52 7.94 6.79
C LYS A 68 7.52 9.06 6.49
N PHE A 69 6.81 8.98 5.35
CA PHE A 69 5.75 9.93 5.00
C PHE A 69 4.63 9.93 6.03
N HIS A 70 4.13 8.75 6.43
CA HIS A 70 3.05 8.63 7.41
C HIS A 70 3.50 9.02 8.82
N THR A 71 4.72 8.67 9.21
CA THR A 71 5.28 8.97 10.53
C THR A 71 5.48 10.47 10.75
N THR A 72 5.86 11.18 9.69
CA THR A 72 6.03 12.64 9.70
C THR A 72 4.78 13.38 9.23
N ASN A 73 3.63 12.69 9.12
CA ASN A 73 2.36 13.28 8.72
C ASN A 73 2.43 14.10 7.42
N GLY A 74 3.26 13.64 6.47
CA GLY A 74 3.50 14.27 5.18
C GLY A 74 4.55 15.38 5.15
N GLU A 75 5.26 15.63 6.26
CA GLU A 75 6.31 16.66 6.33
C GLU A 75 7.63 16.20 5.69
N GLU A 76 7.96 14.90 5.78
CA GLU A 76 9.15 14.33 5.16
C GLU A 76 8.85 13.06 4.37
N TRP A 77 9.46 12.95 3.19
CA TRP A 77 9.51 11.70 2.43
C TRP A 77 10.88 11.49 1.82
N ILE A 78 11.13 10.25 1.42
CA ILE A 78 12.32 9.90 0.64
C ILE A 78 11.95 10.03 -0.83
N GLU A 79 12.86 10.59 -1.64
CA GLU A 79 12.65 10.74 -3.08
C GLU A 79 12.27 9.39 -3.72
N GLY A 80 11.20 9.36 -4.52
CA GLY A 80 10.63 8.15 -5.09
C GLY A 80 9.55 7.47 -4.24
N PHE A 81 9.43 7.82 -2.96
CA PHE A 81 8.49 7.19 -2.00
C PHE A 81 7.30 8.09 -1.66
N HIS A 82 7.09 9.18 -2.38
CA HIS A 82 5.91 10.01 -2.22
C HIS A 82 4.64 9.19 -2.60
N PRO A 83 3.50 9.34 -1.89
CA PRO A 83 2.28 8.59 -2.20
C PRO A 83 1.87 8.62 -3.68
N ASP A 84 1.92 9.78 -4.33
CA ASP A 84 1.63 9.90 -5.77
C ASP A 84 2.56 9.06 -6.65
N GLU A 85 3.85 8.96 -6.31
CA GLU A 85 4.80 8.13 -7.05
C GLU A 85 4.49 6.65 -6.83
N LEU A 86 4.19 6.25 -5.58
CA LEU A 86 3.79 4.88 -5.25
C LEU A 86 2.52 4.48 -5.99
N TYR A 87 1.53 5.37 -6.06
CA TYR A 87 0.32 5.19 -6.86
C TYR A 87 0.64 5.01 -8.34
N GLY A 88 1.53 5.84 -8.88
CA GLY A 88 2.01 5.71 -10.26
C GLY A 88 2.63 4.36 -10.55
N LYS A 89 3.42 3.78 -9.62
CA LYS A 89 4.08 2.47 -9.80
C LYS A 89 3.09 1.30 -9.93
N ILE A 90 1.91 1.43 -9.35
CA ILE A 90 0.87 0.41 -9.39
C ILE A 90 -0.24 0.71 -10.42
N GLY A 91 -0.11 1.81 -11.17
CA GLY A 91 -1.12 2.26 -12.13
C GLY A 91 -2.44 2.68 -11.47
N SER A 92 -2.36 3.26 -10.27
CA SER A 92 -3.51 3.71 -9.48
C SER A 92 -3.35 5.19 -9.10
N SER A 93 -4.31 5.74 -8.36
CA SER A 93 -4.26 7.09 -7.79
C SER A 93 -5.11 7.17 -6.52
N LYS A 94 -4.90 8.22 -5.71
CA LYS A 94 -5.70 8.47 -4.48
C LYS A 94 -7.20 8.48 -4.78
N GLU A 95 -7.61 9.10 -5.89
CA GLU A 95 -9.02 9.15 -6.31
C GLU A 95 -9.60 7.77 -6.64
N ILE A 96 -8.85 6.94 -7.38
CA ILE A 96 -9.28 5.57 -7.73
C ILE A 96 -9.40 4.74 -6.45
N ALA A 97 -8.41 4.85 -5.56
CA ALA A 97 -8.39 4.16 -4.28
C ALA A 97 -9.59 4.54 -3.41
N ILE A 98 -9.90 5.83 -3.26
CA ILE A 98 -11.08 6.32 -2.54
C ILE A 98 -12.36 5.75 -3.15
N LYS A 99 -12.53 5.86 -4.47
CA LYS A 99 -13.72 5.37 -5.18
C LYS A 99 -13.93 3.86 -5.00
N LYS A 100 -12.84 3.10 -4.91
CA LYS A 100 -12.89 1.65 -4.68
C LYS A 100 -13.13 1.31 -3.23
N ALA A 101 -12.59 2.08 -2.31
CA ALA A 101 -12.75 1.88 -0.87
C ALA A 101 -14.17 2.23 -0.38
N SER A 102 -14.86 3.15 -1.06
CA SER A 102 -16.25 3.53 -0.77
C SER A 102 -17.31 2.60 -1.39
N ARG A 103 -16.90 1.59 -2.18
CA ARG A 103 -17.80 0.58 -2.78
C ARG A 103 -17.91 -0.66 -1.92
#